data_AF-A0A2V6UBT3-F1
#
_entry.id   AF-A0A2V6UBT3-F1
#
_cell.length_a   1.000
_cell.length_b   1.000
_cell.length_c   1.000
_cell.angle_alpha   90.00
_cell.angle_beta   90.00
_cell.angle_gamma   90.00
#
_symmetry.space_group_name_H-M   'P 1'
#
loop_
_entity.id
_entity.type
_entity.pdbx_description
1 polymer ?
#
loop_
_entity_poly.entity_id
_entity_poly.type
_entity_poly.pdbx_seq_one_letter_code
_entity_poly.pdbx_strand_id
1 'polypeptide(L)'
;QSWGQMVPAFEKLRRDPYWQKNPSYKAVLEAPSHAHTPGYPGPLTPAAAEVVATNVLTDLCARVIVEGWDVERALEEADKRIRDIYATVPSR
;
A
#
# COMPACT_ATOMS: atom_id res chain seq x y z
N GLN A 1 -5.31 15.98 -20.45
CA GLN A 1 -6.12 16.49 -19.33
C GLN A 1 -6.23 15.36 -18.31
N SER A 2 -6.15 15.64 -17.00
CA SER A 2 -6.19 14.63 -15.92
C SER A 2 -7.40 14.86 -15.00
N TRP A 3 -8.60 14.80 -15.57
CA TRP A 3 -9.82 14.90 -14.78
C TRP A 3 -9.97 13.66 -13.87
N GLY A 4 -10.27 13.88 -12.59
CA GLY A 4 -10.54 12.81 -11.62
C GLY A 4 -9.33 12.14 -10.97
N GLN A 5 -8.10 12.61 -11.23
CA GLN A 5 -6.91 12.09 -10.56
C GLN A 5 -6.76 12.77 -9.19
N MET A 6 -6.59 11.98 -8.12
CA MET A 6 -6.34 12.49 -6.76
C MET A 6 -4.98 13.22 -6.67
N VAL A 7 -4.01 12.79 -7.46
CA VAL A 7 -2.66 13.37 -7.57
C VAL A 7 -2.20 13.46 -9.03
N PRO A 8 -1.37 14.45 -9.39
CA PRO A 8 -0.91 14.62 -10.76
C PRO A 8 0.12 13.53 -11.12
N ALA A 9 -0.34 12.50 -11.84
CA ALA A 9 0.49 11.38 -12.28
C ALA A 9 1.60 11.81 -13.26
N PHE A 10 1.35 12.83 -14.08
CA PHE A 10 2.31 13.33 -15.05
C PHE A 10 3.14 14.49 -14.49
N GLU A 11 4.45 14.43 -14.69
CA GLU A 11 5.42 15.43 -14.21
C GLU A 11 5.05 16.87 -14.60
N LYS A 12 4.56 17.08 -15.82
CA LYS A 12 4.14 18.41 -16.29
C LYS A 12 3.02 19.00 -15.42
N LEU A 13 2.12 18.16 -14.92
CA LEU A 13 0.96 18.59 -14.13
C LEU A 13 1.32 18.85 -12.66
N ARG A 14 2.43 18.30 -12.16
CA ARG A 14 2.98 18.63 -10.83
C ARG A 14 3.45 20.08 -10.74
N ARG A 15 3.80 20.68 -11.89
CA ARG A 15 4.26 22.08 -12.01
C ARG A 15 3.12 23.07 -12.17
N ASP A 16 1.86 22.61 -12.18
CA ASP A 16 0.72 23.51 -12.31
C ASP A 16 0.67 24.51 -11.14
N PRO A 17 0.42 25.82 -11.39
CA PRO A 17 0.32 26.83 -10.33
C PRO A 17 -0.68 26.47 -9.24
N TYR A 18 -1.68 25.64 -9.53
CA TYR A 18 -2.62 25.10 -8.55
C TYR A 18 -1.91 24.47 -7.34
N TRP A 19 -0.85 23.68 -7.56
CA TRP A 19 -0.14 22.98 -6.49
C TRP A 19 0.72 23.90 -5.62
N GLN A 20 0.94 25.15 -6.06
CA GLN A 20 1.69 26.16 -5.31
C GLN A 20 0.79 27.08 -4.48
N LYS A 21 -0.55 26.94 -4.60
CA LYS A 21 -1.51 27.81 -3.89
C LYS A 21 -1.55 27.59 -2.38
N ASN A 22 -1.13 26.41 -1.91
CA ASN A 22 -1.16 26.05 -0.50
C ASN A 22 0.09 25.22 -0.14
N PRO A 23 0.87 25.61 0.88
CA PRO A 23 2.01 24.83 1.36
C PRO A 23 1.68 23.36 1.70
N SER A 24 0.46 23.07 2.16
CA SER A 24 0.01 21.70 2.47
C SER A 24 -0.02 20.78 1.24
N TYR A 25 -0.10 21.33 0.02
CA TYR A 25 -0.08 20.54 -1.21
C TYR A 25 1.29 19.94 -1.52
N LYS A 26 2.37 20.43 -0.89
CA LYS A 26 3.71 19.87 -1.04
C LYS A 26 3.76 18.40 -0.60
N ALA A 27 3.10 18.06 0.51
CA ALA A 27 3.03 16.67 0.99
C ALA A 27 2.36 15.73 -0.03
N VAL A 28 1.35 16.23 -0.75
CA VAL A 28 0.64 15.47 -1.80
C VAL A 28 1.55 15.19 -3.01
N LEU A 29 2.43 16.14 -3.35
CA LEU A 29 3.43 15.97 -4.42
C LEU A 29 4.59 15.06 -4.01
N GLU A 30 4.93 15.01 -2.72
CA GLU A 30 6.02 14.19 -2.17
C GLU A 30 5.61 12.73 -1.95
N ALA A 31 4.35 12.47 -1.56
CA ALA A 31 3.85 11.14 -1.23
C ALA A 31 4.15 10.04 -2.29
N PRO A 32 4.03 10.29 -3.61
CA PRO A 32 4.35 9.28 -4.61
C PRO A 32 5.81 8.83 -4.62
N SER A 33 6.75 9.62 -4.07
CA SER A 33 8.16 9.23 -3.99
C SER A 33 8.44 8.15 -2.94
N HIS A 34 7.50 7.97 -2.00
CA HIS A 34 7.53 6.94 -0.97
C HIS A 34 6.57 5.77 -1.26
N ALA A 35 5.80 5.87 -2.36
CA ALA A 35 4.87 4.82 -2.74
C ALA A 35 5.60 3.69 -3.47
N HIS A 36 5.33 2.47 -3.05
CA HIS A 36 5.89 1.26 -3.66
C HIS A 36 4.77 0.34 -4.13
N THR A 37 5.05 -0.44 -5.18
CA THR A 37 4.14 -1.49 -5.64
C THR A 37 4.09 -2.63 -4.61
N PRO A 38 2.97 -3.37 -4.54
CA PRO A 38 2.91 -4.61 -3.77
C PRO A 38 4.09 -5.53 -4.13
N GLY A 39 4.83 -5.99 -3.13
CA GLY A 39 6.00 -6.86 -3.30
C GLY A 39 7.37 -6.20 -3.21
N TYR A 40 7.47 -4.86 -3.12
CA TYR A 40 8.75 -4.17 -2.92
C TYR A 40 9.52 -4.69 -1.69
N PRO A 41 10.86 -4.86 -1.75
CA PRO A 41 11.76 -4.53 -2.86
C PRO A 41 11.82 -5.59 -3.98
N GLY A 42 11.05 -6.67 -3.86
CA GLY A 42 10.89 -7.69 -4.89
C GLY A 42 9.92 -7.30 -6.00
N PRO A 43 9.65 -8.23 -6.94
CA PRO A 43 8.74 -8.00 -8.06
C PRO A 43 7.27 -7.94 -7.60
N LEU A 44 6.46 -7.22 -8.38
CA LEU A 44 5.00 -7.36 -8.30
C LEU A 44 4.59 -8.74 -8.82
N THR A 45 4.15 -9.61 -7.92
CA THR A 45 3.62 -10.94 -8.24
C THR A 45 2.12 -11.02 -7.95
N PRO A 46 1.39 -11.99 -8.54
CA PRO A 46 -0.01 -12.23 -8.18
C PRO A 46 -0.19 -12.48 -6.67
N ALA A 47 0.72 -13.24 -6.04
CA ALA A 47 0.69 -13.48 -4.60
C ALA A 47 0.90 -12.19 -3.78
N ALA A 48 1.86 -11.35 -4.18
CA ALA A 48 2.08 -10.05 -3.52
C ALA A 48 0.87 -9.13 -3.63
N ALA A 49 0.20 -9.11 -4.78
CA ALA A 49 -1.04 -8.38 -4.98
C ALA A 49 -2.18 -8.93 -4.10
N GLU A 50 -2.30 -10.26 -3.99
CA GLU A 50 -3.32 -10.93 -3.19
C GLU A 50 -3.19 -10.61 -1.69
N VAL A 51 -1.98 -10.56 -1.14
CA VAL A 51 -1.75 -10.15 0.26
C VAL A 51 -2.33 -8.77 0.55
N VAL A 52 -2.17 -7.82 -0.37
CA VAL A 52 -2.74 -6.47 -0.24
C VAL A 52 -4.25 -6.50 -0.44
N ALA A 53 -4.75 -7.21 -1.45
CA ALA A 53 -6.16 -7.27 -1.80
C ALA A 53 -7.02 -7.91 -0.69
N THR A 54 -6.45 -8.85 0.07
CA THR A 54 -7.10 -9.55 1.18
C THR A 54 -6.87 -8.89 2.54
N ASN A 55 -6.25 -7.70 2.56
CA ASN A 55 -6.08 -6.86 3.75
C ASN A 55 -5.35 -7.52 4.92
N VAL A 56 -4.46 -8.50 4.68
CA VAL A 56 -3.79 -9.27 5.77
C VAL A 56 -3.09 -8.36 6.79
N LEU A 57 -2.40 -7.31 6.32
CA LEU A 57 -1.69 -6.38 7.22
C LEU A 57 -2.64 -5.42 7.95
N THR A 58 -3.77 -5.06 7.34
CA THR A 58 -4.80 -4.26 8.00
C THR A 58 -5.49 -5.07 9.09
N ASP A 59 -5.78 -6.34 8.81
CA ASP A 59 -6.34 -7.28 9.78
C ASP A 59 -5.39 -7.46 10.97
N LEU A 60 -4.08 -7.60 10.75
CA LEU A 60 -3.08 -7.66 11.83
C LEU A 60 -3.23 -6.47 12.80
N CYS A 61 -3.30 -5.26 12.26
CA CYS A 61 -3.48 -4.06 13.09
C CYS A 61 -4.81 -4.09 13.86
N ALA A 62 -5.89 -4.56 13.21
CA ALA A 62 -7.19 -4.69 13.85
C ALA A 62 -7.19 -5.74 14.97
N ARG A 63 -6.48 -6.88 14.80
CA ARG A 63 -6.31 -7.91 15.85
C ARG A 63 -5.71 -7.30 17.12
N VAL A 64 -4.70 -6.45 16.97
CA VAL A 64 -4.02 -5.82 18.12
C VAL A 64 -4.88 -4.70 18.72
N ILE A 65 -5.33 -3.76 17.90
CA ILE A 65 -5.95 -2.51 18.38
C ILE A 65 -7.39 -2.73 18.85
N VAL A 66 -8.16 -3.54 18.11
CA VAL A 66 -9.59 -3.72 18.36
C VAL A 66 -9.85 -4.97 19.19
N GLU A 67 -9.17 -6.08 18.85
CA GLU A 67 -9.40 -7.36 19.51
C GLU A 67 -8.47 -7.62 20.72
N GLY A 68 -7.49 -6.76 20.94
CA GLY A 68 -6.59 -6.85 22.10
C GLY A 68 -5.66 -8.07 22.07
N TRP A 69 -5.36 -8.62 20.90
CA TRP A 69 -4.36 -9.68 20.78
C TRP A 69 -2.97 -9.18 21.16
N ASP A 70 -2.13 -10.09 21.65
CA ASP A 70 -0.70 -9.82 21.71
C ASP A 70 -0.10 -9.71 20.30
N VAL A 71 0.93 -8.88 20.17
CA VAL A 71 1.53 -8.55 18.88
C VAL A 71 2.15 -9.78 18.21
N GLU A 72 2.81 -10.65 18.97
CA GLU A 72 3.47 -11.84 18.44
C GLU A 72 2.45 -12.80 17.82
N ARG A 73 1.35 -13.09 18.51
CA ARG A 73 0.26 -13.92 17.98
C ARG A 73 -0.36 -13.32 16.71
N ALA A 74 -0.58 -12.01 16.67
CA ALA A 74 -1.11 -11.36 15.48
C ALA A 74 -0.12 -11.44 14.30
N LEU A 75 1.18 -11.33 14.56
CA LEU A 75 2.23 -11.52 13.57
C LEU A 75 2.27 -12.96 13.06
N GLU A 76 2.20 -13.96 13.94
CA GLU A 76 2.19 -15.37 13.56
C GLU A 76 0.99 -15.71 12.66
N GLU A 77 -0.19 -15.16 12.95
CA GLU A 77 -1.39 -15.36 12.14
C GLU A 77 -1.25 -14.72 10.75
N ALA A 78 -0.76 -13.49 10.68
CA ALA A 78 -0.55 -12.78 9.42
C ALA A 78 0.55 -13.45 8.57
N ASP A 79 1.68 -13.83 9.16
CA ASP A 79 2.77 -14.54 8.48
C ASP A 79 2.26 -15.87 7.90
N LYS A 80 1.48 -16.63 8.68
CA LYS A 80 0.85 -17.85 8.17
C LYS A 80 -0.04 -17.57 6.96
N ARG A 81 -0.93 -16.58 7.04
CA ARG A 81 -1.81 -16.21 5.92
C ARG A 81 -1.04 -15.79 4.68
N ILE A 82 0.04 -15.01 4.85
CA ILE A 82 0.92 -14.62 3.75
C ILE A 82 1.54 -15.86 3.10
N ARG A 83 2.10 -16.78 3.89
CA ARG A 83 2.69 -18.02 3.37
C ARG A 83 1.66 -18.87 2.63
N ASP A 84 0.45 -19.00 3.16
CA ASP A 84 -0.62 -19.75 2.53
C ASP A 84 -1.02 -19.14 1.17
N ILE A 85 -1.08 -17.81 1.07
CA ILE A 85 -1.30 -17.11 -0.20
C ILE A 85 -0.17 -17.42 -1.20
N TYR A 86 1.10 -17.32 -0.78
CA TYR A 86 2.23 -17.60 -1.66
C TYR A 86 2.34 -19.07 -2.08
N ALA A 87 1.80 -20.00 -1.28
CA ALA A 87 1.75 -21.42 -1.63
C ALA A 87 0.62 -21.77 -2.61
N THR A 88 -0.45 -20.98 -2.64
CA THR A 88 -1.68 -21.29 -3.38
C THR A 88 -1.86 -20.46 -4.65
N VAL A 89 -1.41 -19.20 -4.63
CA VAL A 89 -1.48 -18.32 -5.78
C VAL A 89 -0.34 -18.66 -6.75
N PRO A 90 -0.63 -18.94 -8.04
CA PRO A 90 0.39 -19.32 -9.00
C PRO A 90 1.51 -18.27 -9.14
N SER A 91 2.75 -18.71 -9.04
CA SER A 91 3.92 -17.95 -9.50
C SER A 91 3.90 -17.96 -11.04
N ARG A 92 3.66 -16.80 -11.65
CA ARG A 92 3.90 -16.62 -13.09
C ARG A 92 5.37 -16.70 -13.42
#